data_AF-A0A936SSW2-F1
#
_entry.id   AF-A0A936SSW2-F1
#
_cell.length_a   1.000
_cell.length_b   1.000
_cell.length_c   1.000
_cell.angle_alpha   90.00
_cell.angle_beta   90.00
_cell.angle_gamma   90.00
#
_symmetry.space_group_name_H-M   'P 1'
#
loop_
_entity.id
_entity.type
_entity.pdbx_description
1 polymer ?
#
loop_
_entity_poly.entity_id
_entity_poly.type
_entity_poly.pdbx_seq_one_letter_code
_entity_poly.pdbx_strand_id
1 'polypeptide(L)'
;MEPSATMKLELGLQRLAKAGTDADMLGLALQSIHGALEDTFRSQLAADTHVPEAQRADFLDPKKVQWRDLLDAMMLYRDLSQADRNLIWRTNGTRTRVAHGGRFSGSRADVEAYAALAQRLCGYTPPGPAATPAAPRPRPPAAPAKAQPGRQPAPTAAPAILPAIRSRPAPQQRSPIGWLAIAGVSLLLLALALITLVRNAALVPLLAVQPAAATAGLATLAPPSPAPVGTSMPPRVATVRADGGLHIRATPQETAPLLFTADDGTQVTVVDGPVNGTLHTWWYVDVGGRQGWCAGEYLSFGQAP
;
A
#
# COMPACT_ATOMS: atom_id res chain seq x y z
N MET A 1 -8.65 -11.89 11.63
CA MET A 1 -8.80 -10.90 10.54
C MET A 1 -9.82 -9.87 10.97
N GLU A 2 -9.57 -8.58 10.75
CA GLU A 2 -10.51 -7.50 11.07
C GLU A 2 -11.83 -7.63 10.27
N PRO A 3 -13.02 -7.40 10.87
CA PRO A 3 -14.30 -7.58 10.18
C PRO A 3 -14.42 -6.79 8.87
N SER A 4 -13.91 -5.55 8.85
CA SER A 4 -13.90 -4.70 7.65
C SER A 4 -13.08 -5.30 6.51
N ALA A 5 -11.89 -5.85 6.85
CA ALA A 5 -11.02 -6.49 5.86
C ALA A 5 -11.68 -7.74 5.27
N THR A 6 -12.31 -8.56 6.12
CA THR A 6 -13.06 -9.74 5.68
C THR A 6 -14.18 -9.36 4.71
N MET A 7 -14.99 -8.36 5.05
CA MET A 7 -16.09 -7.89 4.18
C MET A 7 -15.58 -7.41 2.82
N LYS A 8 -14.47 -6.66 2.78
CA LYS A 8 -13.85 -6.20 1.53
C LYS A 8 -13.35 -7.37 0.69
N LEU A 9 -12.73 -8.37 1.33
CA LEU A 9 -12.22 -9.55 0.63
C LEU A 9 -13.37 -10.34 0.02
N GLU A 10 -14.42 -10.63 0.79
CA GLU A 10 -15.60 -11.37 0.33
C GLU A 10 -16.32 -10.64 -0.81
N LEU A 11 -16.48 -9.31 -0.70
CA LEU A 11 -17.03 -8.51 -1.79
C LEU A 11 -16.19 -8.62 -3.06
N GLY A 12 -14.86 -8.60 -2.92
CA GLY A 12 -13.93 -8.79 -4.02
C GLY A 12 -14.05 -10.16 -4.69
N LEU A 13 -14.12 -11.23 -3.89
CA LEU A 13 -14.31 -12.61 -4.36
C LEU A 13 -15.66 -12.78 -5.08
N GLN A 14 -16.73 -12.19 -4.54
CA GLN A 14 -18.05 -12.20 -5.19
C GLN A 14 -18.05 -11.47 -6.54
N ARG A 15 -17.37 -10.32 -6.63
CA ARG A 15 -17.21 -9.58 -7.89
C ARG A 15 -16.43 -10.40 -8.91
N LEU A 16 -15.34 -11.03 -8.50
CA LEU A 16 -14.54 -11.92 -9.35
C LEU A 16 -15.36 -13.09 -9.89
N ALA A 17 -16.15 -13.74 -9.03
CA ALA A 17 -17.04 -14.83 -9.43
C ALA A 17 -18.05 -14.38 -10.51
N LYS A 18 -18.60 -13.17 -10.39
CA LYS A 18 -19.57 -12.60 -11.33
C LYS A 18 -18.96 -12.01 -12.60
N ALA A 19 -17.66 -11.67 -12.59
CA ALA A 19 -17.06 -10.85 -13.64
C ALA A 19 -17.02 -11.52 -15.02
N GLY A 20 -17.02 -12.85 -15.13
CA GLY A 20 -16.71 -13.52 -16.41
C GLY A 20 -15.38 -12.97 -16.98
N THR A 21 -15.45 -12.38 -18.17
CA THR A 21 -14.33 -11.65 -18.83
C THR A 21 -14.50 -10.12 -18.84
N ASP A 22 -15.45 -9.57 -18.07
CA ASP A 22 -15.70 -8.13 -17.98
C ASP A 22 -14.56 -7.43 -17.23
N ALA A 23 -13.83 -6.58 -17.95
CA ALA A 23 -12.65 -5.89 -17.43
C ALA A 23 -12.98 -4.91 -16.29
N ASP A 24 -14.14 -4.23 -16.34
CA ASP A 24 -14.52 -3.26 -15.32
C ASP A 24 -14.88 -3.98 -14.02
N MET A 25 -15.62 -5.09 -14.11
CA MET A 25 -15.90 -5.96 -12.96
C MET A 25 -14.65 -6.60 -12.37
N LEU A 26 -13.69 -7.02 -13.20
CA LEU A 26 -12.38 -7.52 -12.74
C LEU A 26 -11.57 -6.42 -12.03
N GLY A 27 -11.61 -5.19 -12.54
CA GLY A 27 -10.99 -4.03 -11.90
C GLY A 27 -11.61 -3.71 -10.53
N LEU A 28 -12.93 -3.79 -10.41
CA LEU A 28 -13.64 -3.60 -9.13
C LEU A 28 -13.39 -4.73 -8.13
N ALA A 29 -13.26 -5.97 -8.61
CA ALA A 29 -12.84 -7.10 -7.79
C ALA A 29 -11.43 -6.87 -7.23
N LEU A 30 -10.49 -6.50 -8.10
CA LEU A 30 -9.11 -6.19 -7.72
C LEU A 30 -9.04 -5.08 -6.67
N GLN A 31 -9.78 -3.98 -6.84
CA GLN A 31 -9.80 -2.89 -5.85
C GLN A 31 -10.26 -3.36 -4.47
N SER A 32 -11.31 -4.18 -4.40
CA SER A 32 -11.82 -4.73 -3.14
C SER A 32 -10.84 -5.68 -2.47
N ILE A 33 -10.27 -6.61 -3.24
CA ILE A 33 -9.29 -7.59 -2.72
C ILE A 33 -8.04 -6.87 -2.22
N HIS A 34 -7.53 -5.91 -2.98
CA HIS A 34 -6.34 -5.15 -2.62
C HIS A 34 -6.57 -4.28 -1.37
N GLY A 35 -7.74 -3.64 -1.27
CA GLY A 35 -8.10 -2.87 -0.07
C GLY A 35 -8.25 -3.75 1.19
N ALA A 36 -8.72 -4.99 1.05
CA ALA A 36 -8.77 -5.93 2.16
C ALA A 36 -7.37 -6.33 2.65
N LEU A 37 -6.44 -6.54 1.70
CA LEU A 37 -5.04 -6.84 2.01
C LEU A 37 -4.39 -5.67 2.76
N GLU A 38 -4.63 -4.43 2.32
CA GLU A 38 -4.11 -3.23 2.98
C GLU A 38 -4.57 -3.13 4.43
N ASP A 39 -5.88 -3.17 4.66
CA ASP A 39 -6.47 -3.12 6.00
C ASP A 39 -5.86 -4.20 6.90
N THR A 40 -5.64 -5.40 6.35
CA THR A 40 -5.08 -6.53 7.10
C THR A 40 -3.62 -6.30 7.46
N PHE A 41 -2.79 -5.83 6.53
CA PHE A 41 -1.38 -5.55 6.79
C PHE A 41 -1.22 -4.46 7.85
N ARG A 42 -1.99 -3.37 7.72
CA ARG A 42 -1.97 -2.26 8.68
C ARG A 42 -2.38 -2.73 10.08
N SER A 43 -3.45 -3.51 10.18
CA SER A 43 -3.90 -4.09 11.44
C SER A 43 -2.87 -5.03 12.05
N GLN A 44 -2.26 -5.92 11.24
CA GLN A 44 -1.25 -6.86 11.71
C GLN A 44 -0.02 -6.13 12.26
N LEU A 45 0.51 -5.14 11.55
CA LEU A 45 1.68 -4.37 11.99
C LEU A 45 1.38 -3.49 13.21
N ALA A 46 0.18 -2.90 13.29
CA ALA A 46 -0.23 -2.15 14.47
C ALA A 46 -0.38 -3.02 15.73
N ALA A 47 -0.70 -4.31 15.56
CA ALA A 47 -0.85 -5.28 16.65
C ALA A 47 0.46 -6.02 16.99
N ASP A 48 1.46 -5.99 16.12
CA ASP A 48 2.70 -6.75 16.31
C ASP A 48 3.58 -6.12 17.39
N THR A 49 3.91 -6.89 18.42
CA THR A 49 4.75 -6.42 19.54
C THR A 49 6.22 -6.27 19.17
N HIS A 50 6.67 -6.82 18.04
CA HIS A 50 8.03 -6.61 17.54
C HIS A 50 8.19 -5.25 16.85
N VAL A 51 7.09 -4.62 16.44
CA VAL A 51 7.08 -3.26 15.90
C VAL A 51 7.24 -2.26 17.05
N PRO A 52 8.18 -1.30 16.98
CA PRO A 52 8.34 -0.28 18.02
C PRO A 52 7.03 0.45 18.34
N GLU A 53 6.75 0.66 19.62
CA GLU A 53 5.45 1.18 20.07
C GLU A 53 5.06 2.50 19.39
N ALA A 54 6.03 3.41 19.22
CA ALA A 54 5.83 4.69 18.55
C ALA A 54 5.38 4.54 17.08
N GLN A 55 5.80 3.48 16.39
CA GLN A 55 5.49 3.25 14.97
C GLN A 55 4.16 2.50 14.78
N ARG A 56 3.70 1.71 15.76
CA ARG A 56 2.47 0.90 15.64
C ARG A 56 1.24 1.73 15.26
N ALA A 57 1.11 2.94 15.82
CA ALA A 57 -0.01 3.84 15.50
C ALA A 57 0.07 4.42 14.08
N ASP A 58 1.28 4.61 13.54
CA ASP A 58 1.48 5.20 12.22
C ASP A 58 1.04 4.25 11.09
N PHE A 59 1.13 2.93 11.30
CA PHE A 59 0.64 1.93 10.33
C PHE A 59 -0.86 2.03 10.06
N LEU A 60 -1.65 2.53 11.03
CA LEU A 60 -3.08 2.73 10.87
C LEU A 60 -3.43 3.98 10.05
N ASP A 61 -2.49 4.89 9.81
CA ASP A 61 -2.69 6.10 9.02
C ASP A 61 -2.09 5.94 7.60
N PRO A 62 -2.93 5.78 6.55
CA PRO A 62 -2.46 5.66 5.18
C PRO A 62 -1.72 6.89 4.64
N LYS A 63 -1.80 8.05 5.31
CA LYS A 63 -1.04 9.24 4.92
C LYS A 63 0.39 9.21 5.46
N LYS A 64 0.61 8.51 6.58
CA LYS A 64 1.93 8.37 7.20
C LYS A 64 2.70 7.21 6.61
N VAL A 65 2.06 6.04 6.48
CA VAL A 65 2.69 4.84 5.93
C VAL A 65 2.09 4.53 4.57
N GLN A 66 2.88 4.75 3.52
CA GLN A 66 2.52 4.44 2.15
C GLN A 66 2.77 2.96 1.83
N TRP A 67 2.26 2.50 0.69
CA TRP A 67 2.36 1.10 0.27
C TRP A 67 3.78 0.53 0.22
N ARG A 68 4.77 1.33 -0.18
CA ARG A 68 6.16 0.88 -0.21
C ARG A 68 6.61 0.47 1.19
N ASP A 69 6.45 1.39 2.14
CA ASP A 69 6.87 1.24 3.53
C ASP A 69 6.05 0.15 4.24
N LEU A 70 4.77 0.04 3.91
CA LEU A 70 3.90 -1.02 4.41
C LEU A 70 4.43 -2.40 3.99
N LEU A 71 4.84 -2.57 2.73
CA LEU A 71 5.38 -3.84 2.24
C LEU A 71 6.75 -4.17 2.84
N ASP A 72 7.61 -3.16 3.01
CA ASP A 72 8.92 -3.35 3.64
C ASP A 72 8.77 -3.74 5.12
N ALA A 73 7.84 -3.12 5.84
CA ALA A 73 7.49 -3.53 7.20
C ALA A 73 6.92 -4.95 7.25
N MET A 74 6.09 -5.34 6.29
CA MET A 74 5.59 -6.72 6.21
C MET A 74 6.70 -7.74 5.93
N MET A 75 7.71 -7.40 5.13
CA MET A 75 8.88 -8.25 4.95
C MET A 75 9.63 -8.42 6.27
N LEU A 76 9.88 -7.32 6.98
CA LEU A 76 10.64 -7.35 8.23
C LEU A 76 9.90 -8.10 9.34
N TYR A 77 8.69 -7.64 9.67
CA TYR A 77 8.01 -8.05 10.89
C TYR A 77 7.19 -9.33 10.72
N ARG A 78 6.79 -9.64 9.48
CA ARG A 78 5.79 -10.67 9.17
C ARG A 78 6.26 -11.64 8.07
N ASP A 79 7.55 -11.61 7.73
CA ASP A 79 8.20 -12.56 6.81
C ASP A 79 7.54 -12.65 5.42
N LEU A 80 7.03 -11.52 4.92
CA LEU A 80 6.52 -11.43 3.55
C LEU A 80 7.66 -11.70 2.56
N SER A 81 7.47 -12.64 1.63
CA SER A 81 8.50 -12.97 0.64
C SER A 81 8.72 -11.83 -0.36
N GLN A 82 9.94 -11.72 -0.89
CA GLN A 82 10.26 -10.74 -1.95
C GLN A 82 9.36 -10.93 -3.19
N ALA A 83 9.04 -12.17 -3.54
CA ALA A 83 8.18 -12.50 -4.66
C ALA A 83 6.74 -11.96 -4.44
N ASP A 84 6.19 -12.19 -3.25
CA ASP A 84 4.87 -11.69 -2.88
C ASP A 84 4.85 -10.15 -2.82
N ARG A 85 5.87 -9.51 -2.23
CA ARG A 85 6.04 -8.05 -2.26
C ARG A 85 6.01 -7.49 -3.68
N ASN A 86 6.81 -8.06 -4.58
CA ASN A 86 6.90 -7.60 -5.96
C ASN A 86 5.56 -7.76 -6.70
N LEU A 87 4.84 -8.85 -6.45
CA LEU A 87 3.51 -9.07 -7.01
C LEU A 87 2.50 -8.04 -6.49
N ILE A 88 2.46 -7.80 -5.16
CA ILE A 88 1.57 -6.82 -4.56
C ILE A 88 1.87 -5.40 -5.07
N TRP A 89 3.15 -5.04 -5.19
CA TRP A 89 3.57 -3.75 -5.72
C TRP A 89 3.09 -3.52 -7.17
N ARG A 90 3.30 -4.50 -8.06
CA ARG A 90 2.81 -4.41 -9.45
C ARG A 90 1.29 -4.30 -9.50
N THR A 91 0.60 -5.09 -8.67
CA THR A 91 -0.87 -5.04 -8.58
C THR A 91 -1.38 -3.70 -8.08
N ASN A 92 -0.70 -3.06 -7.12
CA ASN A 92 -1.04 -1.72 -6.66
C ASN A 92 -0.95 -0.67 -7.79
N GLY A 93 0.05 -0.80 -8.67
CA GLY A 93 0.16 0.04 -9.87
C GLY A 93 -1.06 -0.08 -10.78
N THR A 94 -1.51 -1.31 -11.04
CA THR A 94 -2.74 -1.58 -11.81
C THR A 94 -3.98 -1.04 -11.10
N ARG A 95 -4.12 -1.29 -9.78
CA ARG A 95 -5.23 -0.80 -8.96
C ARG A 95 -5.32 0.72 -8.97
N THR A 96 -4.20 1.42 -8.84
CA THR A 96 -4.13 2.89 -8.84
C THR A 96 -4.61 3.45 -10.17
N ARG A 97 -4.18 2.85 -11.30
CA ARG A 97 -4.66 3.24 -12.62
C ARG A 97 -6.19 3.10 -12.75
N VAL A 98 -6.75 1.98 -12.28
CA VAL A 98 -8.20 1.75 -12.32
C VAL A 98 -8.94 2.74 -11.41
N ALA A 99 -8.42 3.02 -10.21
CA ALA A 99 -9.01 4.00 -9.29
C ALA A 99 -9.04 5.43 -9.87
N HIS A 100 -8.11 5.77 -10.76
CA HIS A 100 -8.09 7.05 -11.47
C HIS A 100 -8.86 7.03 -12.82
N GLY A 101 -9.73 6.03 -13.02
CA GLY A 101 -10.62 5.94 -14.18
C GLY A 101 -10.00 5.26 -15.41
N GLY A 102 -8.80 4.69 -15.29
CA GLY A 102 -8.22 3.86 -16.34
C GLY A 102 -8.91 2.50 -16.45
N ARG A 103 -8.96 1.92 -17.65
CA ARG A 103 -9.45 0.55 -17.83
C ARG A 103 -8.50 -0.47 -17.22
N PHE A 104 -9.07 -1.54 -16.65
CA PHE A 104 -8.31 -2.71 -16.27
C PHE A 104 -7.75 -3.40 -17.53
N SER A 105 -6.49 -3.83 -17.45
CA SER A 105 -5.73 -4.40 -18.57
C SER A 105 -5.14 -5.79 -18.26
N GLY A 106 -5.43 -6.35 -17.08
CA GLY A 106 -5.02 -7.71 -16.72
C GLY A 106 -6.05 -8.75 -17.15
N SER A 107 -5.77 -10.01 -16.87
CA SER A 107 -6.67 -11.13 -17.14
C SER A 107 -7.46 -11.56 -15.89
N ARG A 108 -8.51 -12.36 -16.09
CA ARG A 108 -9.22 -13.03 -15.00
C ARG A 108 -8.28 -13.91 -14.17
N ALA A 109 -7.40 -14.66 -14.83
CA ALA A 109 -6.44 -15.54 -14.18
C ALA A 109 -5.48 -14.77 -13.25
N ASP A 110 -5.07 -13.56 -13.64
CA ASP A 110 -4.23 -12.70 -12.79
C ASP A 110 -4.95 -12.29 -11.51
N VAL A 111 -6.25 -11.94 -11.62
CA VAL A 111 -7.07 -11.56 -10.46
C VAL A 111 -7.34 -12.77 -9.57
N GLU A 112 -7.55 -13.97 -10.13
CA GLU A 112 -7.71 -15.22 -9.38
C GLU A 112 -6.43 -15.60 -8.63
N ALA A 113 -5.26 -15.53 -9.28
CA ALA A 113 -3.97 -15.76 -8.64
C ALA A 113 -3.72 -14.76 -7.50
N TYR A 114 -4.01 -13.47 -7.74
CA TYR A 114 -3.89 -12.44 -6.72
C TYR A 114 -4.90 -12.62 -5.57
N ALA A 115 -6.12 -13.08 -5.86
CA ALA A 115 -7.12 -13.40 -4.84
C ALA A 115 -6.66 -14.56 -3.94
N ALA A 116 -6.03 -15.59 -4.51
CA ALA A 116 -5.47 -16.70 -3.74
C ALA A 116 -4.33 -16.22 -2.82
N LEU A 117 -3.45 -15.36 -3.32
CA LEU A 117 -2.42 -14.71 -2.52
C LEU A 117 -3.02 -13.91 -1.36
N ALA A 118 -3.99 -13.04 -1.67
CA ALA A 118 -4.63 -12.19 -0.67
C ALA A 118 -5.32 -13.02 0.41
N GLN A 119 -6.06 -14.08 0.05
CA GLN A 119 -6.68 -14.99 1.02
C GLN A 119 -5.64 -15.62 1.96
N ARG A 120 -4.52 -16.13 1.43
CA ARG A 120 -3.43 -16.71 2.22
C ARG A 120 -2.84 -15.70 3.21
N LEU A 121 -2.45 -14.52 2.72
CA LEU A 121 -1.81 -13.49 3.55
C LEU A 121 -2.75 -12.85 4.57
N CYS A 122 -4.05 -12.85 4.27
CA CYS A 122 -5.09 -12.41 5.18
C CYS A 122 -5.47 -13.44 6.25
N GLY A 123 -5.04 -14.70 6.10
CA GLY A 123 -5.53 -15.81 6.93
C GLY A 123 -7.03 -16.05 6.76
N TYR A 124 -7.55 -15.84 5.54
CA TYR A 124 -8.96 -16.02 5.25
C TYR A 124 -9.30 -17.50 5.16
N THR A 125 -10.25 -17.93 5.99
CA THR A 125 -10.89 -19.23 5.87
C THR A 125 -12.27 -19.02 5.27
N PRO A 126 -12.57 -19.64 4.11
CA PRO A 126 -13.90 -19.57 3.54
C PRO A 126 -14.94 -20.05 4.56
N PRO A 127 -16.11 -19.38 4.67
CA PRO A 127 -17.20 -19.97 5.41
C PRO A 127 -17.46 -21.36 4.83
N GLY A 128 -17.44 -22.38 5.70
CA GLY A 128 -17.70 -23.75 5.30
C GLY A 128 -19.03 -23.82 4.52
N PRO A 129 -19.22 -24.85 3.67
CA PRO A 129 -20.46 -24.98 2.92
C PRO A 129 -21.61 -24.83 3.91
N ALA A 130 -22.46 -23.82 3.67
CA ALA A 130 -23.65 -23.60 4.49
C ALA A 130 -24.34 -24.96 4.58
N ALA A 131 -24.57 -25.44 5.81
CA ALA A 131 -25.32 -26.67 6.03
C ALA A 131 -26.54 -26.60 5.11
N THR A 132 -26.63 -27.54 4.17
CA THR A 132 -27.71 -27.59 3.19
C THR A 132 -28.99 -27.27 3.94
N PRO A 133 -29.73 -26.20 3.59
CA PRO A 133 -31.00 -25.92 4.24
C PRO A 133 -31.80 -27.21 4.18
N ALA A 134 -32.13 -27.76 5.37
CA ALA A 134 -32.93 -28.97 5.44
C ALA A 134 -34.12 -28.79 4.49
N ALA A 135 -34.33 -29.77 3.62
CA ALA A 135 -35.36 -29.73 2.58
C ALA A 135 -36.63 -29.11 3.16
N PRO A 136 -37.28 -28.15 2.48
CA PRO A 136 -38.46 -27.50 3.01
C PRO A 136 -39.45 -28.58 3.43
N ARG A 137 -39.83 -28.57 4.72
CA ARG A 137 -40.85 -29.49 5.23
C ARG A 137 -42.07 -29.40 4.30
N PRO A 138 -42.68 -30.53 3.91
CA PRO A 138 -43.84 -30.51 3.04
C PRO A 138 -44.88 -29.54 3.63
N ARG A 139 -45.25 -28.55 2.80
CA ARG A 139 -46.23 -27.53 3.14
C ARG A 139 -47.54 -28.26 3.47
N PRO A 140 -48.22 -27.98 4.61
CA PRO A 140 -49.53 -28.55 4.88
C PRO A 140 -50.49 -28.26 3.73
N PRO A 141 -51.42 -29.16 3.40
CA PRO A 141 -52.36 -28.94 2.31
C PRO A 141 -53.11 -27.62 2.52
N ALA A 142 -53.20 -26.85 1.44
CA ALA A 142 -53.87 -25.56 1.43
C ALA A 142 -55.34 -25.71 1.89
N ALA A 143 -55.74 -24.89 2.86
CA ALA A 143 -57.14 -24.74 3.21
C ALA A 143 -57.93 -24.18 2.01
N PRO A 144 -59.20 -24.56 1.83
CA PRO A 144 -59.99 -24.14 0.67
C PRO A 144 -60.17 -22.61 0.66
N ALA A 145 -59.93 -22.02 -0.50
CA ALA A 145 -60.07 -20.61 -0.76
C ALA A 145 -61.53 -20.16 -0.52
N LYS A 146 -61.72 -19.15 0.34
CA LYS A 146 -62.99 -18.41 0.39
C LYS A 146 -63.09 -17.54 -0.85
N ALA A 147 -64.19 -17.72 -1.59
CA ALA A 147 -64.55 -16.94 -2.76
C ALA A 147 -64.70 -15.45 -2.41
N GLN A 148 -64.09 -14.59 -3.23
CA GLN A 148 -64.24 -13.14 -3.16
C GLN A 148 -65.03 -12.69 -4.41
N PRO A 149 -66.06 -11.83 -4.28
CA PRO A 149 -66.94 -11.52 -5.40
C PRO A 149 -66.27 -10.63 -6.45
N GLY A 150 -66.77 -10.79 -7.68
CA GLY A 150 -66.12 -10.40 -8.92
C GLY A 150 -65.89 -8.89 -9.11
N ARG A 151 -64.78 -8.60 -9.80
CA ARG A 151 -64.48 -7.30 -10.38
C ARG A 151 -64.57 -7.42 -11.89
N GLN A 152 -65.47 -6.64 -12.49
CA GLN A 152 -65.71 -6.57 -13.93
C GLN A 152 -64.45 -6.13 -14.70
N PRO A 153 -64.27 -6.59 -15.95
CA PRO A 153 -63.20 -6.10 -16.82
C PRO A 153 -63.59 -4.73 -17.42
N ALA A 154 -62.67 -3.76 -17.33
CA ALA A 154 -62.76 -2.49 -18.04
C ALA A 154 -62.18 -2.60 -19.46
N PRO A 155 -62.69 -1.85 -20.45
CA PRO A 155 -62.36 -2.01 -21.86
C PRO A 155 -60.98 -1.46 -22.23
N THR A 156 -60.33 -2.18 -23.13
CA THR A 156 -59.09 -1.85 -23.82
C THR A 156 -59.29 -0.67 -24.77
N ALA A 157 -58.63 0.45 -24.52
CA ALA A 157 -58.39 1.49 -25.52
C ALA A 157 -56.98 2.07 -25.31
N ALA A 158 -56.10 1.79 -26.26
CA ALA A 158 -54.72 2.25 -26.29
C ALA A 158 -54.64 3.76 -26.61
N PRO A 159 -53.77 4.55 -25.97
CA PRO A 159 -53.42 5.86 -26.49
C PRO A 159 -52.35 5.72 -27.58
N ALA A 160 -52.55 6.45 -28.68
CA ALA A 160 -51.59 6.57 -29.76
C ALA A 160 -50.28 7.20 -29.27
N ILE A 161 -49.15 6.54 -29.55
CA ILE A 161 -47.81 7.07 -29.32
C ILE A 161 -47.49 8.06 -30.44
N LEU A 162 -47.32 9.35 -30.10
CA LEU A 162 -46.78 10.36 -31.00
C LEU A 162 -45.28 10.06 -31.27
N PRO A 163 -44.77 10.26 -32.50
CA PRO A 163 -43.36 10.05 -32.79
C PRO A 163 -42.50 11.10 -32.08
N ALA A 164 -41.46 10.65 -31.38
CA ALA A 164 -40.47 11.52 -30.76
C ALA A 164 -39.72 12.33 -31.83
N ILE A 165 -39.80 13.65 -31.72
CA ILE A 165 -39.02 14.61 -32.50
C ILE A 165 -37.54 14.41 -32.16
N ARG A 166 -36.72 14.07 -33.16
CA ARG A 166 -35.26 14.07 -33.04
C ARG A 166 -34.77 15.51 -32.90
N SER A 167 -34.34 15.89 -31.69
CA SER A 167 -33.58 17.12 -31.48
C SER A 167 -32.19 16.99 -32.14
N ARG A 168 -31.87 17.88 -33.09
CA ARG A 168 -30.49 18.06 -33.58
C ARG A 168 -29.60 18.52 -32.42
N PRO A 169 -28.35 18.02 -32.29
CA PRO A 169 -27.41 18.59 -31.33
C PRO A 169 -26.96 19.97 -31.82
N ALA A 170 -27.03 20.97 -30.93
CA ALA A 170 -26.49 22.30 -31.17
C ALA A 170 -24.94 22.27 -31.15
N PRO A 171 -24.26 23.13 -31.93
CA PRO A 171 -22.80 23.17 -31.94
C PRO A 171 -22.27 23.70 -30.60
N GLN A 172 -21.40 22.92 -29.97
CA GLN A 172 -20.72 23.28 -28.72
C GLN A 172 -19.72 24.41 -28.97
N GLN A 173 -20.06 25.61 -28.48
CA GLN A 173 -19.19 26.79 -28.54
C GLN A 173 -18.12 26.68 -27.45
N ARG A 174 -16.86 26.46 -27.83
CA ARG A 174 -15.72 26.47 -26.89
C ARG A 174 -15.45 27.91 -26.44
N SER A 175 -15.61 28.18 -25.15
CA SER A 175 -15.27 29.47 -24.55
C SER A 175 -13.76 29.58 -24.27
N PRO A 176 -13.11 30.72 -24.54
CA PRO A 176 -11.66 30.91 -24.40
C PRO A 176 -11.20 31.11 -22.93
N ILE A 177 -12.05 30.81 -21.95
CA ILE A 177 -11.82 31.12 -20.52
C ILE A 177 -10.79 30.16 -19.88
N GLY A 178 -10.50 29.02 -20.50
CA GLY A 178 -9.58 28.01 -19.95
C GLY A 178 -8.11 28.44 -19.85
N TRP A 179 -7.63 29.32 -20.73
CA TRP A 179 -6.20 29.65 -20.81
C TRP A 179 -5.72 30.61 -19.71
N LEU A 180 -6.55 31.58 -19.32
CA LEU A 180 -6.19 32.56 -18.28
C LEU A 180 -6.19 31.94 -16.87
N ALA A 181 -7.06 30.96 -16.62
CA ALA A 181 -7.07 30.22 -15.35
C ALA A 181 -5.84 29.33 -15.19
N ILE A 182 -5.39 28.67 -16.26
CA ILE A 182 -4.18 27.82 -16.25
C ILE A 182 -2.91 28.68 -16.08
N ALA A 183 -2.84 29.83 -16.75
CA ALA A 183 -1.73 30.77 -16.58
C ALA A 183 -1.65 31.32 -15.14
N GLY A 184 -2.80 31.66 -14.54
CA GLY A 184 -2.87 32.13 -13.15
C GLY A 184 -2.43 31.09 -12.12
N VAL A 185 -2.87 29.83 -12.28
CA VAL A 185 -2.45 28.72 -11.39
C VAL A 185 -0.97 28.40 -11.56
N SER A 186 -0.45 28.46 -12.79
CA SER A 186 0.98 28.23 -13.05
C SER A 186 1.86 29.32 -12.44
N LEU A 187 1.44 30.59 -12.51
CA LEU A 187 2.15 31.71 -11.89
C LEU A 187 2.12 31.61 -10.35
N LEU A 188 1.00 31.16 -9.79
CA LEU A 188 0.85 30.95 -8.34
C LEU A 188 1.74 29.80 -7.84
N LEU A 189 1.80 28.69 -8.58
CA LEU A 189 2.69 27.57 -8.25
C LEU A 189 4.16 27.95 -8.39
N LEU A 190 4.52 28.74 -9.41
CA LEU A 190 5.88 29.25 -9.59
C LEU A 190 6.28 30.21 -8.46
N ALA A 191 5.37 31.10 -8.05
CA ALA A 191 5.59 31.99 -6.91
C ALA A 191 5.74 31.20 -5.60
N LEU A 192 4.92 30.16 -5.39
CA LEU A 192 5.01 29.32 -4.20
C LEU A 192 6.32 28.50 -4.18
N ALA A 193 6.77 27.99 -5.33
CA ALA A 193 8.06 27.32 -5.48
C ALA A 193 9.25 28.29 -5.27
N LEU A 194 9.12 29.55 -5.68
CA LEU A 194 10.15 30.57 -5.44
C LEU A 194 10.24 30.94 -3.95
N ILE A 195 9.09 31.04 -3.26
CA ILE A 195 9.04 31.31 -1.81
C ILE A 195 9.65 30.15 -1.00
N THR A 196 9.44 28.89 -1.39
CA THR A 196 10.07 27.74 -0.73
C THR A 196 11.57 27.68 -1.01
N LEU A 197 12.01 28.04 -2.21
CA LEU A 197 13.44 28.11 -2.56
C LEU A 197 14.18 29.19 -1.76
N VAL A 198 13.59 30.38 -1.60
CA VAL A 198 14.16 31.48 -0.80
C VAL A 198 14.18 31.16 0.69
N ARG A 199 13.14 30.49 1.23
CA ARG A 199 13.15 30.02 2.64
C ARG A 199 14.21 28.95 2.90
N ASN A 200 14.46 28.04 1.96
CA ASN A 200 15.51 27.02 2.11
C ASN A 200 16.93 27.58 1.95
N ALA A 201 17.12 28.64 1.13
CA ALA A 201 18.42 29.31 0.99
C ALA A 201 18.84 30.08 2.25
N ALA A 202 17.90 30.47 3.13
CA ALA A 202 18.17 31.18 4.37
C ALA A 202 18.61 30.29 5.55
N LEU A 203 18.69 28.97 5.37
CA LEU A 203 19.11 28.00 6.41
C LEU A 203 20.47 27.34 6.12
N VAL A 204 21.26 27.89 5.18
CA VAL A 204 22.68 27.53 5.07
C VAL A 204 23.44 28.30 6.13
N PRO A 205 23.97 27.68 7.20
CA PRO A 205 24.97 28.37 8.00
C PRO A 205 26.20 28.56 7.09
N LEU A 206 26.62 29.81 6.89
CA LEU A 206 27.98 30.07 6.41
C LEU A 206 28.92 29.38 7.39
N LEU A 207 29.56 28.31 6.95
CA LEU A 207 30.76 27.78 7.59
C LEU A 207 31.80 28.92 7.61
N ALA A 208 31.87 29.60 8.75
CA ALA A 208 33.03 30.39 9.08
C ALA A 208 34.22 29.43 9.14
N VAL A 209 35.09 29.51 8.13
CA VAL A 209 36.42 28.92 8.17
C VAL A 209 37.17 29.61 9.31
N GLN A 210 37.26 28.95 10.47
CA GLN A 210 38.24 29.33 11.50
C GLN A 210 39.60 28.77 11.09
N PRO A 211 40.69 29.57 11.12
CA PRO A 211 42.02 29.04 10.93
C PRO A 211 42.43 28.24 12.18
N ALA A 212 42.95 27.04 11.94
CA ALA A 212 43.54 26.18 12.96
C ALA A 212 44.79 26.85 13.55
N ALA A 213 44.69 27.37 14.77
CA ALA A 213 45.85 27.62 15.61
C ALA A 213 46.20 26.32 16.35
N ALA A 214 47.35 25.76 16.01
CA ALA A 214 47.94 24.65 16.72
C ALA A 214 48.38 25.09 18.12
N THR A 215 47.74 24.53 19.14
CA THR A 215 48.29 24.46 20.49
C THR A 215 48.21 23.01 20.96
N ALA A 216 49.39 22.39 21.03
CA ALA A 216 49.58 21.12 21.71
C ALA A 216 49.19 21.29 23.18
N GLY A 217 48.11 20.63 23.59
CA GLY A 217 47.65 20.55 24.97
C GLY A 217 47.14 19.15 25.23
N LEU A 218 47.77 18.45 26.18
CA LEU A 218 47.39 17.12 26.66
C LEU A 218 45.95 17.15 27.17
N ALA A 219 45.01 16.60 26.40
CA ALA A 219 43.62 16.42 26.80
C ALA A 219 43.29 14.94 26.93
N THR A 220 43.06 14.54 28.17
CA THR A 220 42.44 13.30 28.63
C THR A 220 41.32 12.81 27.71
N LEU A 221 41.38 11.51 27.35
CA LEU A 221 40.34 10.80 26.60
C LEU A 221 38.98 10.92 27.33
N ALA A 222 38.10 11.77 26.83
CA ALA A 222 36.68 11.71 27.14
C ALA A 222 36.07 10.51 26.40
N PRO A 223 35.27 9.63 27.05
CA PRO A 223 34.60 8.53 26.37
C PRO A 223 33.57 9.06 25.35
N PRO A 224 33.30 8.34 24.25
CA PRO A 224 32.30 8.76 23.28
C PRO A 224 30.93 8.85 23.94
N SER A 225 30.27 9.98 23.71
CA SER A 225 28.89 10.25 24.11
C SER A 225 27.97 9.10 23.64
N PRO A 226 27.08 8.56 24.50
CA PRO A 226 26.18 7.49 24.09
C PRO A 226 25.22 8.00 23.00
N ALA A 227 25.08 7.20 21.95
CA ALA A 227 24.07 7.35 20.90
C ALA A 227 22.66 7.47 21.53
N PRO A 228 21.70 8.17 20.88
CA PRO A 228 20.35 8.27 21.42
C PRO A 228 19.77 6.87 21.59
N VAL A 229 19.23 6.61 22.78
CA VAL A 229 18.51 5.37 23.10
C VAL A 229 17.20 5.39 22.30
N GLY A 230 17.28 4.95 21.05
CA GLY A 230 16.12 4.45 20.31
C GLY A 230 15.74 3.12 20.93
N THR A 231 14.46 2.92 21.21
CA THR A 231 13.88 1.62 21.60
C THR A 231 14.23 0.59 20.53
N SER A 232 15.33 -0.14 20.77
CA SER A 232 15.87 -1.20 19.93
C SER A 232 14.74 -2.15 19.51
N MET A 233 14.52 -2.26 18.21
CA MET A 233 13.81 -3.41 17.66
C MET A 233 14.44 -4.70 18.23
N PRO A 234 13.66 -5.76 18.50
CA PRO A 234 14.25 -7.07 18.75
C PRO A 234 15.08 -7.45 17.53
N PRO A 235 16.37 -7.81 17.70
CA PRO A 235 17.27 -8.08 16.59
C PRO A 235 16.70 -9.21 15.71
N ARG A 236 16.43 -8.90 14.44
CA ARG A 236 15.95 -9.88 13.45
C ARG A 236 17.06 -10.22 12.48
N VAL A 237 17.31 -11.51 12.29
CA VAL A 237 18.35 -11.99 11.36
C VAL A 237 17.79 -12.01 9.94
N ALA A 238 18.52 -11.39 9.02
CA ALA A 238 18.29 -11.44 7.58
C ALA A 238 19.49 -12.04 6.87
N THR A 239 19.28 -12.56 5.67
CA THR A 239 20.33 -12.97 4.74
C THR A 239 20.42 -11.96 3.62
N VAL A 240 21.64 -11.49 3.30
CA VAL A 240 21.89 -10.62 2.16
C VAL A 240 21.60 -11.38 0.86
N ARG A 241 20.86 -10.75 -0.05
CA ARG A 241 20.55 -11.21 -1.41
C ARG A 241 20.88 -10.12 -2.42
N ALA A 242 22.16 -10.01 -2.76
CA ALA A 242 22.67 -8.98 -3.67
C ALA A 242 23.84 -9.54 -4.49
N ASP A 243 23.61 -9.73 -5.80
CA ASP A 243 24.65 -10.14 -6.74
C ASP A 243 25.71 -9.03 -6.83
N GLY A 244 26.87 -9.26 -6.20
CA GLY A 244 27.95 -8.26 -6.08
C GLY A 244 28.10 -7.63 -4.68
N GLY A 245 27.26 -8.05 -3.73
CA GLY A 245 27.31 -7.62 -2.33
C GLY A 245 26.46 -6.39 -2.02
N LEU A 246 26.08 -6.25 -0.76
CA LEU A 246 25.26 -5.18 -0.22
C LEU A 246 26.11 -4.09 0.42
N HIS A 247 25.98 -2.87 -0.08
CA HIS A 247 26.65 -1.69 0.48
C HIS A 247 26.06 -1.27 1.82
N ILE A 248 26.92 -1.18 2.83
CA ILE A 248 26.63 -0.68 4.18
C ILE A 248 27.24 0.72 4.33
N ARG A 249 26.40 1.72 4.60
CA ARG A 249 26.74 3.14 4.56
C ARG A 249 26.61 3.83 5.92
N ALA A 250 27.23 4.99 6.06
CA ALA A 250 27.22 5.75 7.30
C ALA A 250 25.85 6.37 7.64
N THR A 251 25.07 6.75 6.63
CA THR A 251 23.73 7.35 6.78
C THR A 251 22.77 6.77 5.73
N PRO A 252 21.44 6.88 5.92
CA PRO A 252 20.43 6.27 5.03
C PRO A 252 20.26 7.06 3.72
N GLN A 253 21.32 7.19 2.92
CA GLN A 253 21.35 7.94 1.66
C GLN A 253 22.31 7.29 0.64
N GLU A 254 21.98 7.38 -0.66
CA GLU A 254 22.78 6.77 -1.73
C GLU A 254 24.22 7.28 -1.81
N THR A 255 24.37 8.58 -1.56
CA THR A 255 25.65 9.29 -1.66
C THR A 255 26.42 9.26 -0.35
N ALA A 256 25.88 8.62 0.69
CA ALA A 256 26.54 8.51 1.98
C ALA A 256 27.84 7.68 1.86
N PRO A 257 28.88 8.00 2.65
CA PRO A 257 30.11 7.23 2.68
C PRO A 257 29.85 5.72 2.84
N LEU A 258 30.46 4.92 1.97
CA LEU A 258 30.47 3.47 2.08
C LEU A 258 31.39 3.07 3.25
N LEU A 259 30.83 2.38 4.24
CA LEU A 259 31.60 1.83 5.35
C LEU A 259 32.21 0.48 4.94
N PHE A 260 31.39 -0.38 4.34
CA PHE A 260 31.80 -1.69 3.81
C PHE A 260 30.74 -2.33 2.93
N THR A 261 31.11 -3.46 2.33
CA THR A 261 30.21 -4.33 1.57
C THR A 261 30.03 -5.65 2.32
N ALA A 262 28.80 -6.12 2.45
CA ALA A 262 28.47 -7.45 2.93
C ALA A 262 28.23 -8.38 1.72
N ASP A 263 28.90 -9.53 1.69
CA ASP A 263 28.77 -10.46 0.57
C ASP A 263 27.37 -11.10 0.49
N ASP A 264 27.00 -11.58 -0.70
CA ASP A 264 25.77 -12.36 -0.87
C ASP A 264 25.75 -13.58 0.08
N GLY A 265 24.60 -13.86 0.67
CA GLY A 265 24.44 -14.95 1.64
C GLY A 265 24.91 -14.61 3.07
N THR A 266 25.50 -13.43 3.31
CA THR A 266 25.89 -13.00 4.66
C THR A 266 24.66 -12.85 5.56
N GLN A 267 24.73 -13.39 6.78
CA GLN A 267 23.73 -13.13 7.81
C GLN A 267 23.98 -11.78 8.46
N VAL A 268 22.95 -10.95 8.55
CA VAL A 268 22.97 -9.63 9.16
C VAL A 268 21.86 -9.52 10.19
N THR A 269 22.08 -8.76 11.23
CA THR A 269 21.06 -8.48 12.25
C THR A 269 20.49 -7.11 12.01
N VAL A 270 19.20 -7.00 11.73
CA VAL A 270 18.52 -5.71 11.61
C VAL A 270 18.25 -5.18 13.01
N VAL A 271 18.75 -3.98 13.28
CA VAL A 271 18.76 -3.35 14.60
C VAL A 271 17.90 -2.08 14.67
N ASP A 272 17.73 -1.37 13.55
CA ASP A 272 16.88 -0.16 13.46
C ASP A 272 16.39 0.07 12.02
N GLY A 273 15.47 1.03 11.86
CA GLY A 273 14.72 1.30 10.64
C GLY A 273 13.24 0.90 10.76
N PRO A 274 12.45 1.00 9.67
CA PRO A 274 12.84 1.52 8.36
C PRO A 274 12.98 3.04 8.36
N VAL A 275 13.94 3.57 7.59
CA VAL A 275 14.03 4.99 7.27
C VAL A 275 13.87 5.20 5.77
N ASN A 276 12.93 6.07 5.40
CA ASN A 276 12.65 6.37 4.00
C ASN A 276 13.73 7.23 3.35
N GLY A 277 14.38 6.67 2.33
CA GLY A 277 15.22 7.41 1.40
C GLY A 277 14.50 7.71 0.08
N THR A 278 15.20 8.45 -0.79
CA THR A 278 14.72 8.82 -2.13
C THR A 278 14.50 7.60 -3.03
N LEU A 279 15.42 6.63 -3.00
CA LEU A 279 15.36 5.42 -3.84
C LEU A 279 15.11 4.16 -3.04
N HIS A 280 15.77 4.04 -1.89
CA HIS A 280 15.71 2.84 -1.04
C HIS A 280 15.00 3.11 0.29
N THR A 281 14.48 2.03 0.88
CA THR A 281 14.12 1.99 2.29
C THR A 281 15.33 1.48 3.06
N TRP A 282 15.83 2.29 3.97
CA TRP A 282 17.08 2.05 4.65
C TRP A 282 16.86 1.36 5.98
N TRP A 283 17.73 0.38 6.27
CA TRP A 283 17.75 -0.37 7.51
C TRP A 283 19.13 -0.26 8.14
N TYR A 284 19.17 -0.08 9.44
CA TYR A 284 20.40 -0.14 10.20
C TYR A 284 20.64 -1.59 10.58
N VAL A 285 21.82 -2.11 10.23
CA VAL A 285 22.18 -3.51 10.42
C VAL A 285 23.48 -3.65 11.17
N ASP A 286 23.62 -4.75 11.90
CA ASP A 286 24.84 -5.24 12.50
C ASP A 286 25.33 -6.47 11.74
N VAL A 287 26.57 -6.42 11.25
CA VAL A 287 27.26 -7.49 10.54
C VAL A 287 28.51 -7.86 11.33
N GLY A 288 28.37 -8.76 12.29
CA GLY A 288 29.48 -9.24 13.11
C GLY A 288 30.16 -8.14 13.92
N GLY A 289 29.39 -7.21 14.48
CA GLY A 289 29.87 -6.08 15.28
C GLY A 289 30.19 -4.81 14.48
N ARG A 290 30.02 -4.84 13.15
CA ARG A 290 30.14 -3.66 12.28
C ARG A 290 28.75 -3.19 11.88
N GLN A 291 28.46 -1.91 12.10
CA GLN A 291 27.12 -1.38 11.90
C GLN A 291 27.05 -0.32 10.81
N GLY A 292 25.88 -0.19 10.20
CA GLY A 292 25.59 0.86 9.21
C GLY A 292 24.24 0.66 8.52
N TRP A 293 23.94 1.56 7.59
CA TRP A 293 22.69 1.61 6.85
C TRP A 293 22.78 0.89 5.50
N CYS A 294 21.82 0.05 5.18
CA CYS A 294 21.73 -0.63 3.90
C CYS A 294 20.33 -0.57 3.29
N ALA A 295 20.26 -0.81 1.99
CA ALA A 295 19.01 -0.88 1.24
C ALA A 295 18.26 -2.20 1.56
N GLY A 296 17.03 -2.09 2.03
CA GLY A 296 16.24 -3.21 2.56
C GLY A 296 15.77 -4.23 1.52
N GLU A 297 15.66 -3.84 0.26
CA GLU A 297 15.27 -4.75 -0.83
C GLU A 297 16.25 -5.90 -1.07
N TYR A 298 17.46 -5.80 -0.52
CA TYR A 298 18.48 -6.85 -0.57
C TYR A 298 18.55 -7.68 0.71
N LEU A 299 17.61 -7.48 1.65
CA LEU A 299 17.51 -8.27 2.87
C LEU A 299 16.40 -9.32 2.73
N SER A 300 16.77 -10.58 2.89
CA SER A 300 15.84 -11.71 2.94
C SER A 300 15.71 -12.20 4.38
N PHE A 301 14.57 -11.98 4.99
CA PHE A 301 14.25 -12.57 6.29
C PHE A 301 13.88 -14.04 6.07
N GLY A 302 14.57 -14.95 6.78
CA GLY A 302 14.25 -16.37 6.70
C GLY A 302 12.86 -16.62 7.28
N GLN A 303 12.07 -17.51 6.66
CA GLN A 303 10.86 -18.01 7.33
C GLN A 303 11.30 -18.61 8.67
N ALA A 304 10.66 -18.21 9.77
CA ALA A 304 10.78 -18.96 11.01
C ALA A 304 10.44 -20.44 10.71
N PRO A 305 11.23 -21.42 11.21
CA PRO A 305 10.96 -22.84 11.01
C PRO A 305 9.59 -23.25 11.55
#